data_AF-A0A7T8GWF9-F1
#
_entry.id   AF-A0A7T8GWF9-F1
#
_cell.length_a   1.000
_cell.length_b   1.000
_cell.length_c   1.000
_cell.angle_alpha   90.00
_cell.angle_beta   90.00
_cell.angle_gamma   90.00
#
_symmetry.space_group_name_H-M   'P 1'
#
loop_
_entity.id
_entity.type
_entity.pdbx_description
1 polymer ?
#
loop_
_entity_poly.entity_id
_entity_poly.type
_entity_poly.pdbx_seq_one_letter_code
_entity_poly.pdbx_strand_id
1 'polypeptide(L)'
;MASATTTINATAATVAAASPASGRLSPSYREKKKRFTKKIVTLENIQASEKVLLIPLMDAERAWSYGLQLKFEMQSEPRRKYHMIGRLRKAVQHANALRELGKDVCDPRSKLELEAYVSALSGTLFFETGEWKKALEAYTSARTLYHNLSLSLDEEEARNYKKKVEEILPNLRYCAYNIGDDSARKDLLTMPRAGRELDELIHQTLQSSKLVDIEWKGRKLTLKHEKVRVFLSREQQFMEELANSKSSEEKVAAYESIMMDCKDAIQVLKEDLTQDPVFRNRQQASNGPVTPSHFLFTYLNYIKHNKVIERNLVMIKSLKDVLEAKVPQAEGKKPVKPQDLIRMYENIISNLNELPLLAGLEEDSELKV
;
A
#
# COMPACT_ATOMS: atom_id res chain seq x y z
N MET A 1 15.76 99.20 27.15
CA MET A 1 16.34 99.29 28.51
C MET A 1 16.91 97.92 28.83
N ALA A 2 18.14 97.63 28.39
CA ALA A 2 19.40 97.91 29.08
C ALA A 2 19.59 97.01 30.32
N SER A 3 20.52 96.05 30.17
CA SER A 3 21.54 95.60 31.15
C SER A 3 21.07 94.96 32.47
N ALA A 4 21.81 94.05 33.11
CA ALA A 4 23.05 93.34 32.84
C ALA A 4 23.16 92.19 33.86
N THR A 5 23.89 91.15 33.47
CA THR A 5 24.92 90.39 34.22
C THR A 5 24.92 90.48 35.75
N THR A 6 25.02 89.33 36.45
CA THR A 6 26.16 88.99 37.34
C THR A 6 25.99 87.59 37.94
N THR A 7 26.91 86.71 37.57
CA THR A 7 27.30 85.47 38.25
C THR A 7 28.13 85.77 39.49
N ILE A 8 27.87 85.13 40.64
CA ILE A 8 28.89 84.85 41.67
C ILE A 8 28.64 83.46 42.27
N ASN A 9 29.62 82.58 42.06
CA ASN A 9 29.86 81.37 42.85
C ASN A 9 30.51 81.75 44.18
N ALA A 10 30.14 81.10 45.28
CA ALA A 10 31.07 80.85 46.39
C ALA A 10 30.64 79.65 47.25
N THR A 11 31.58 78.75 47.39
CA THR A 11 31.63 77.51 48.16
C THR A 11 31.69 77.72 49.67
N ALA A 12 31.03 76.86 50.45
CA ALA A 12 31.47 76.52 51.81
C ALA A 12 31.00 75.09 52.18
N ALA A 13 31.97 74.18 52.34
CA ALA A 13 31.87 72.96 53.14
C ALA A 13 31.62 73.37 54.62
N THR A 14 31.08 72.60 55.55
CA THR A 14 31.17 71.17 55.91
C THR A 14 30.23 71.03 57.12
N VAL A 15 29.53 69.90 57.34
CA VAL A 15 29.43 69.20 58.64
C VAL A 15 28.69 67.88 58.39
N ALA A 16 29.37 66.79 58.72
CA ALA A 16 28.86 65.44 58.72
C ALA A 16 27.83 65.24 59.85
N ALA A 17 26.69 64.64 59.53
CA ALA A 17 25.84 63.97 60.50
C ALA A 17 25.42 62.61 59.90
N ALA A 18 26.04 61.56 60.42
CA ALA A 18 25.68 60.18 60.14
C ALA A 18 24.33 59.84 60.80
N SER A 19 23.45 59.19 60.04
CA SER A 19 22.27 58.50 60.56
C SER A 19 21.92 57.33 59.64
N PRO A 20 21.22 56.29 60.15
CA PRO A 20 21.70 54.92 60.04
C PRO A 20 21.06 54.17 58.87
N ALA A 21 21.70 53.06 58.55
CA ALA A 21 21.31 52.06 57.57
C ALA A 21 19.79 51.79 57.52
N SER A 22 19.19 52.09 56.38
CA SER A 22 18.01 51.39 55.88
C SER A 22 18.21 51.03 54.40
N GLY A 23 18.58 49.77 54.18
CA GLY A 23 18.21 49.00 52.98
C GLY A 23 18.56 49.55 51.61
N ARG A 24 19.84 49.84 51.33
CA ARG A 24 20.32 49.83 49.93
C ARG A 24 20.55 48.37 49.52
N LEU A 25 19.47 47.66 49.20
CA LEU A 25 19.59 46.39 48.49
C LEU A 25 20.23 46.69 47.12
N SER A 26 21.30 45.94 46.88
CA SER A 26 22.20 45.89 45.71
C SER A 26 21.56 46.23 44.36
N PRO A 27 22.36 46.69 43.37
CA PRO A 27 21.93 46.70 41.96
C PRO A 27 21.38 45.31 41.64
N SER A 28 20.06 45.21 41.45
CA SER A 28 19.44 43.92 41.25
C SER A 28 20.10 43.28 40.04
N TYR A 29 20.49 42.03 40.25
CA TYR A 29 21.13 41.13 39.33
C TYR A 29 20.33 41.09 38.03
N ARG A 30 20.61 42.02 37.10
CA ARG A 30 20.15 41.91 35.72
C ARG A 30 20.97 40.78 35.13
N GLU A 31 20.50 39.55 35.31
CA GLU A 31 21.05 38.38 34.65
C GLU A 31 21.36 38.79 33.21
N LYS A 32 22.65 38.75 32.83
CA LYS A 32 23.04 38.92 31.44
C LYS A 32 22.23 37.87 30.68
N LYS A 33 21.18 38.29 29.97
CA LYS A 33 20.33 37.39 29.17
C LYS A 33 21.29 36.49 28.39
N LYS A 34 21.24 35.18 28.67
CA LYS A 34 22.08 34.20 27.97
C LYS A 34 21.96 34.49 26.48
N ARG A 35 23.06 34.90 25.83
CA ARG A 35 23.04 35.24 24.41
C ARG A 35 22.60 34.00 23.64
N PHE A 36 21.60 34.14 22.79
CA PHE A 36 21.15 33.04 21.94
C PHE A 36 22.28 32.66 20.99
N THR A 37 22.86 31.50 21.19
CA THR A 37 23.76 30.85 20.23
C THR A 37 22.92 29.93 19.36
N LYS A 38 22.79 30.27 18.07
CA LYS A 38 22.11 29.43 17.09
C LYS A 38 22.88 28.10 17.00
N LYS A 39 22.24 26.99 17.38
CA LYS A 39 22.77 25.66 17.08
C LYS A 39 22.56 25.42 15.59
N ILE A 40 23.65 25.46 14.82
CA ILE A 40 23.64 25.15 13.40
C ILE A 40 23.84 23.64 13.28
N VAL A 41 22.95 22.98 12.53
CA VAL A 41 23.15 21.57 12.17
C VAL A 41 24.23 21.55 11.10
N THR A 42 25.41 21.04 11.45
CA THR A 42 26.56 20.84 10.56
C THR A 42 26.64 19.36 10.16
N LEU A 43 27.29 19.07 9.03
CA LEU A 43 27.49 17.70 8.52
C LEU A 43 28.15 16.76 9.56
N GLU A 44 29.06 17.30 10.37
CA GLU A 44 29.74 16.58 11.46
C GLU A 44 28.76 16.07 12.54
N ASN A 45 27.73 16.85 12.87
CA ASN A 45 26.71 16.45 13.85
C ASN A 45 25.76 15.37 13.31
N ILE A 46 25.58 15.32 11.98
CA ILE A 46 24.72 14.33 11.32
C ILE A 46 25.43 12.97 11.26
N GLN A 47 26.74 12.95 10.98
CA GLN A 47 27.54 11.73 11.03
C GLN A 47 27.61 11.11 12.42
N ALA A 48 27.52 11.93 13.48
CA ALA A 48 27.49 11.47 14.86
C ALA A 48 26.16 10.80 15.26
N SER A 49 25.03 11.20 14.66
CA SER A 49 23.74 10.56 14.88
C SER A 49 22.73 10.92 13.79
N GLU A 50 22.16 9.90 13.14
CA GLU A 50 21.09 10.03 12.15
C GLU A 50 19.87 10.83 12.68
N LYS A 51 19.61 10.76 13.99
CA LYS A 51 18.52 11.49 14.66
C LYS A 51 18.66 13.01 14.59
N VAL A 52 19.85 13.53 14.28
CA VAL A 52 20.08 14.97 14.13
C VAL A 52 19.42 15.50 12.86
N LEU A 53 19.21 14.67 11.83
CA LEU A 53 18.47 15.02 10.61
C LEU A 53 16.98 15.30 10.89
N LEU A 54 16.44 14.72 11.96
CA LEU A 54 15.06 14.94 12.38
C LEU A 54 14.83 16.37 12.90
N ILE A 55 15.86 17.07 13.39
CA ILE A 55 15.71 18.41 13.96
C ILE A 55 15.26 19.43 12.90
N PRO A 56 15.93 19.57 11.73
CA PRO A 56 15.44 20.43 10.67
C PRO A 56 14.05 20.05 10.13
N LEU A 57 13.74 18.75 10.08
CA LEU A 57 12.41 18.27 9.67
C LEU A 57 11.33 18.76 10.64
N MET A 58 11.56 18.61 11.95
CA MET A 58 10.63 19.06 12.99
C MET A 58 10.48 20.58 13.00
N ASP A 59 11.55 21.34 12.70
CA ASP A 59 11.47 22.79 12.56
C ASP A 59 10.62 23.21 11.34
N ALA A 60 10.71 22.47 10.22
CA ALA A 60 9.87 22.67 9.04
C ALA A 60 8.40 22.35 9.33
N GLU A 61 8.12 21.18 9.90
CA GLU A 61 6.76 20.75 10.30
C GLU A 61 6.11 21.69 11.31
N ARG A 62 6.88 22.20 12.28
CA ARG A 62 6.39 23.21 13.23
C ARG A 62 5.99 24.51 12.52
N ALA A 63 6.77 24.95 11.53
CA ALA A 63 6.44 26.15 10.77
C ALA A 63 5.22 25.92 9.86
N TRP A 64 5.11 24.75 9.23
CA TRP A 64 3.99 24.37 8.37
C TRP A 64 2.68 24.22 9.14
N SER A 65 2.67 23.46 10.23
CA SER A 65 1.50 23.27 11.10
C SER A 65 0.97 24.59 11.66
N TYR A 66 1.86 25.50 12.07
CA TYR A 66 1.44 26.83 12.50
C TYR A 66 0.85 27.64 11.33
N GLY A 67 1.40 27.49 10.12
CA GLY A 67 0.78 28.02 8.90
C GLY A 67 -0.66 27.51 8.70
N LEU A 68 -0.88 26.20 8.84
CA LEU A 68 -2.21 25.61 8.71
C LEU A 68 -3.19 26.07 9.79
N GLN A 69 -2.75 26.20 11.04
CA GLN A 69 -3.58 26.77 12.11
C GLN A 69 -4.02 28.19 11.74
N LEU A 70 -3.11 29.03 11.26
CA LEU A 70 -3.41 30.40 10.85
C LEU A 70 -4.35 30.44 9.64
N LYS A 71 -4.32 29.43 8.77
CA LYS A 71 -5.26 29.27 7.66
C LYS A 71 -6.69 29.06 8.17
N PHE A 72 -6.86 28.30 9.25
CA PHE A 72 -8.16 28.14 9.90
C PHE A 72 -8.61 29.44 10.59
N GLU A 73 -7.72 30.08 11.35
CA GLU A 73 -8.00 31.37 12.02
C GLU A 73 -8.26 32.54 11.04
N MET A 74 -7.81 32.43 9.79
CA MET A 74 -8.09 33.43 8.75
C MET A 74 -9.59 33.58 8.46
N GLN A 75 -10.41 32.56 8.76
CA GLN A 75 -11.86 32.64 8.57
C GLN A 75 -12.50 33.76 9.40
N SER A 76 -11.96 34.06 10.59
CA SER A 76 -12.41 35.17 11.44
C SER A 76 -11.57 36.45 11.24
N GLU A 77 -10.27 36.32 10.99
CA GLU A 77 -9.34 37.45 10.88
C GLU A 77 -8.51 37.41 9.58
N PRO A 78 -8.98 38.03 8.48
CA PRO A 78 -8.32 37.96 7.16
C PRO A 78 -6.86 38.46 7.15
N ARG A 79 -6.50 39.35 8.08
CA ARG A 79 -5.13 39.88 8.21
C ARG A 79 -4.10 38.81 8.60
N ARG A 80 -4.54 37.67 9.17
CA ARG A 80 -3.67 36.53 9.52
C ARG A 80 -3.01 35.88 8.30
N LYS A 81 -3.55 36.10 7.08
CA LYS A 81 -2.99 35.61 5.81
C LYS A 81 -1.50 35.96 5.64
N TYR A 82 -1.09 37.18 5.98
CA TYR A 82 0.31 37.59 5.88
C TYR A 82 1.22 36.80 6.82
N HIS A 83 0.74 36.52 8.05
CA HIS A 83 1.48 35.72 9.01
C HIS A 83 1.58 34.26 8.55
N MET A 84 0.48 33.70 8.03
CA MET A 84 0.44 32.36 7.43
C MET A 84 1.48 32.20 6.32
N ILE A 85 1.49 33.11 5.34
CA ILE A 85 2.46 33.08 4.22
C ILE A 85 3.90 33.17 4.77
N GLY A 86 4.13 34.02 5.77
CA GLY A 86 5.44 34.12 6.43
C GLY A 86 5.89 32.82 7.10
N ARG A 87 4.96 32.05 7.66
CA ARG A 87 5.25 30.72 8.25
C ARG A 87 5.53 29.67 7.18
N LEU A 88 4.74 29.63 6.12
CA LEU A 88 4.95 28.71 4.99
C LEU A 88 6.29 28.96 4.29
N ARG A 89 6.70 30.23 4.10
CA ARG A 89 8.04 30.56 3.58
C ARG A 89 9.15 30.02 4.47
N LYS A 90 9.01 30.12 5.80
CA LYS A 90 9.98 29.54 6.73
C LYS A 90 10.01 28.02 6.65
N ALA A 91 8.87 27.35 6.51
CA ALA A 91 8.82 25.90 6.32
C ALA A 91 9.60 25.47 5.07
N VAL A 92 9.39 26.15 3.94
CA VAL A 92 10.13 25.90 2.69
C VAL A 92 11.64 26.17 2.86
N GLN A 93 12.04 27.19 3.61
CA GLN A 93 13.45 27.44 3.90
C GLN A 93 14.10 26.30 4.71
N HIS A 94 13.40 25.81 5.73
CA HIS A 94 13.87 24.68 6.54
C HIS A 94 13.94 23.38 5.72
N ALA A 95 12.94 23.12 4.87
CA ALA A 95 12.93 21.96 3.98
C ALA A 95 14.06 22.00 2.93
N ASN A 96 14.34 23.17 2.33
CA ASN A 96 15.47 23.32 1.42
C ASN A 96 16.80 23.12 2.14
N ALA A 97 16.96 23.66 3.36
CA ALA A 97 18.16 23.43 4.15
C ALA A 97 18.34 21.94 4.49
N LEU A 98 17.25 21.23 4.81
CA LEU A 98 17.25 19.79 5.04
C LEU A 98 17.67 19.01 3.79
N ARG A 99 17.15 19.38 2.61
CA ARG A 99 17.56 18.77 1.35
C ARG A 99 19.06 18.95 1.08
N GLU A 100 19.59 20.15 1.27
CA GLU A 100 21.02 20.41 1.06
C GLU A 100 21.90 19.58 1.99
N LEU A 101 21.48 19.40 3.25
CA LEU A 101 22.17 18.51 4.21
C LEU A 101 22.06 17.03 3.82
N GLY A 102 20.94 16.63 3.21
CA GLY A 102 20.67 15.24 2.82
C GLY A 102 21.38 14.77 1.53
N LYS A 103 21.95 15.67 0.72
CA LYS A 103 22.61 15.31 -0.55
C LYS A 103 23.77 14.33 -0.38
N ASP A 104 24.58 14.51 0.65
CA ASP A 104 25.80 13.71 0.84
C ASP A 104 25.62 12.58 1.87
N VAL A 105 24.63 12.70 2.76
CA VAL A 105 24.45 11.77 3.88
C VAL A 105 23.36 10.73 3.61
N CYS A 106 22.27 11.12 2.96
CA CYS A 106 21.10 10.24 2.85
C CYS A 106 21.26 9.15 1.79
N ASP A 107 20.51 8.07 1.94
CA ASP A 107 20.32 7.05 0.92
C ASP A 107 19.53 7.60 -0.29
N PRO A 108 19.64 6.98 -1.48
CA PRO A 108 18.96 7.46 -2.68
C PRO A 108 17.44 7.60 -2.52
N ARG A 109 16.79 6.73 -1.74
CA ARG A 109 15.35 6.79 -1.46
C ARG A 109 15.03 8.03 -0.63
N SER A 110 15.69 8.23 0.51
CA SER A 110 15.45 9.43 1.33
C SER A 110 15.78 10.73 0.59
N LYS A 111 16.74 10.75 -0.35
CA LYS A 111 16.98 11.92 -1.21
C LYS A 111 15.76 12.26 -2.07
N LEU A 112 15.11 11.25 -2.65
CA LEU A 112 13.88 11.44 -3.44
C LEU A 112 12.72 11.89 -2.54
N GLU A 113 12.60 11.36 -1.33
CA GLU A 113 11.59 11.78 -0.35
C GLU A 113 11.78 13.24 0.08
N LEU A 114 13.02 13.67 0.32
CA LEU A 114 13.35 15.05 0.65
C LEU A 114 13.02 16.01 -0.50
N GLU A 115 13.32 15.62 -1.74
CA GLU A 115 12.96 16.43 -2.92
C GLU A 115 11.44 16.53 -3.08
N ALA A 116 10.72 15.40 -2.95
CA ALA A 116 9.26 15.38 -3.00
C ALA A 116 8.62 16.24 -1.90
N TYR A 117 9.19 16.21 -0.70
CA TYR A 117 8.75 17.03 0.44
C TYR A 117 8.95 18.53 0.18
N VAL A 118 10.12 18.93 -0.33
CA VAL A 118 10.39 20.33 -0.69
C VAL A 118 9.45 20.81 -1.78
N SER A 119 9.24 20.01 -2.83
CA SER A 119 8.29 20.34 -3.91
C SER A 119 6.86 20.48 -3.41
N ALA A 120 6.40 19.59 -2.50
CA ALA A 120 5.06 19.65 -1.93
C ALA A 120 4.83 20.93 -1.09
N LEU A 121 5.77 21.27 -0.19
CA LEU A 121 5.70 22.48 0.63
C LEU A 121 5.79 23.76 -0.21
N SER A 122 6.63 23.74 -1.25
CA SER A 122 6.76 24.86 -2.19
C SER A 122 5.46 25.05 -2.98
N GLY A 123 4.83 23.95 -3.41
CA GLY A 123 3.50 23.96 -4.03
C GLY A 123 2.44 24.58 -3.11
N THR A 124 2.42 24.21 -1.83
CA THR A 124 1.51 24.82 -0.84
C THR A 124 1.76 26.32 -0.66
N LEU A 125 3.01 26.75 -0.59
CA LEU A 125 3.34 28.18 -0.51
C LEU A 125 2.82 28.95 -1.74
N PHE A 126 3.11 28.48 -2.96
CA PHE A 126 2.68 29.16 -4.18
C PHE A 126 1.16 29.15 -4.38
N PHE A 127 0.51 28.07 -3.94
CA PHE A 127 -0.94 27.97 -3.93
C PHE A 127 -1.58 29.07 -3.07
N GLU A 128 -1.07 29.27 -1.85
CA GLU A 128 -1.60 30.28 -0.93
C GLU A 128 -1.27 31.72 -1.33
N THR A 129 -0.20 31.94 -2.11
CA THR A 129 0.13 33.25 -2.69
C THR A 129 -0.63 33.55 -3.98
N GLY A 130 -1.33 32.57 -4.56
CA GLY A 130 -2.07 32.72 -5.82
C GLY A 130 -1.20 32.64 -7.08
N GLU A 131 0.04 32.14 -6.96
CA GLU A 131 0.94 31.91 -8.10
C GLU A 131 0.66 30.54 -8.74
N TRP A 132 -0.48 30.43 -9.43
CA TRP A 132 -1.04 29.15 -9.90
C TRP A 132 -0.08 28.35 -10.81
N LYS A 133 0.66 29.01 -11.70
CA LYS A 133 1.60 28.33 -12.62
C LYS A 133 2.75 27.64 -11.88
N LYS A 134 3.42 28.35 -10.98
CA LYS A 134 4.51 27.78 -10.16
C LYS A 134 3.99 26.72 -9.19
N ALA A 135 2.79 26.92 -8.65
CA ALA A 135 2.13 25.91 -7.82
C ALA A 135 1.88 24.61 -8.60
N LEU A 136 1.41 24.71 -9.84
CA LEU A 136 1.17 23.55 -10.72
C LEU A 136 2.46 22.80 -11.02
N GLU A 137 3.54 23.49 -11.37
CA GLU A 137 4.86 22.88 -11.64
C GLU A 137 5.40 22.15 -10.39
N ALA A 138 5.34 22.80 -9.22
CA ALA A 138 5.82 22.24 -7.96
C ALA A 138 4.99 21.02 -7.52
N TYR A 139 3.65 21.09 -7.63
CA TYR A 139 2.79 19.95 -7.30
C TYR A 139 2.90 18.81 -8.31
N THR A 140 3.09 19.10 -9.60
CA THR A 140 3.33 18.06 -10.61
C THR A 140 4.63 17.32 -10.31
N SER A 141 5.68 18.05 -9.93
CA SER A 141 6.97 17.47 -9.51
C SER A 141 6.83 16.62 -8.25
N ALA A 142 6.10 17.09 -7.24
CA ALA A 142 5.83 16.29 -6.04
C ALA A 142 5.03 15.02 -6.36
N ARG A 143 4.02 15.11 -7.25
CA ARG A 143 3.20 13.98 -7.67
C ARG A 143 4.02 12.90 -8.36
N THR A 144 4.86 13.27 -9.32
CA THR A 144 5.69 12.31 -10.06
C THR A 144 6.68 11.61 -9.14
N LEU A 145 7.32 12.34 -8.22
CA LEU A 145 8.25 11.76 -7.25
C LEU A 145 7.56 10.78 -6.29
N TYR A 146 6.43 11.15 -5.68
CA TYR A 146 5.68 10.24 -4.80
C TYR A 146 5.08 9.04 -5.55
N HIS A 147 4.66 9.24 -6.79
CA HIS A 147 4.18 8.13 -7.61
C HIS A 147 5.30 7.14 -7.93
N ASN A 148 6.47 7.62 -8.35
CA ASN A 148 7.64 6.78 -8.62
C ASN A 148 8.09 6.01 -7.37
N LEU A 149 8.10 6.66 -6.20
CA LEU A 149 8.36 5.99 -4.92
C LEU A 149 7.34 4.87 -4.63
N SER A 150 6.06 5.10 -4.92
CA SER A 150 5.00 4.10 -4.70
C SER A 150 5.10 2.85 -5.59
N LEU A 151 5.79 2.93 -6.73
CA LEU A 151 6.00 1.79 -7.64
C LEU A 151 7.16 0.90 -7.21
N SER A 152 8.14 1.46 -6.50
CA SER A 152 9.36 0.75 -6.08
C SER A 152 9.27 0.06 -4.72
N LEU A 153 8.15 0.22 -4.00
CA LEU A 153 8.00 -0.15 -2.60
C LEU A 153 6.87 -1.17 -2.39
N ASP A 154 6.93 -1.88 -1.27
CA ASP A 154 5.91 -2.83 -0.84
C ASP A 154 4.54 -2.16 -0.64
N GLU A 155 3.46 -2.94 -0.73
CA GLU A 155 2.10 -2.43 -0.76
C GLU A 155 1.68 -1.63 0.49
N GLU A 156 2.27 -1.95 1.65
CA GLU A 156 2.02 -1.20 2.91
C GLU A 156 2.67 0.19 2.90
N GLU A 157 3.92 0.31 2.46
CA GLU A 157 4.62 1.60 2.38
C GLU A 157 4.10 2.44 1.20
N ALA A 158 3.84 1.79 0.06
CA ALA A 158 3.25 2.41 -1.13
C ALA A 158 1.91 3.08 -0.83
N ARG A 159 1.12 2.54 0.12
CA ARG A 159 -0.15 3.12 0.56
C ARG A 159 0.00 4.55 1.09
N ASN A 160 1.07 4.82 1.83
CA ASN A 160 1.32 6.16 2.40
C ASN A 160 1.62 7.19 1.30
N TYR A 161 2.42 6.81 0.29
CA TYR A 161 2.72 7.70 -0.85
C TYR A 161 1.50 7.89 -1.76
N LYS A 162 0.70 6.84 -2.00
CA LYS A 162 -0.56 6.95 -2.75
C LYS A 162 -1.52 7.94 -2.08
N LYS A 163 -1.67 7.86 -0.75
CA LYS A 163 -2.45 8.84 0.03
C LYS A 163 -1.94 10.27 -0.13
N LYS A 164 -0.62 10.47 -0.19
CA LYS A 164 -0.02 11.79 -0.43
C LYS A 164 -0.27 12.31 -1.84
N VAL A 165 -0.24 11.44 -2.85
CA VAL A 165 -0.63 11.80 -4.22
C VAL A 165 -2.10 12.23 -4.26
N GLU A 166 -2.99 11.48 -3.62
CA GLU A 166 -4.42 11.81 -3.54
C GLU A 166 -4.69 13.16 -2.85
N GLU A 167 -3.92 13.52 -1.81
CA GLU A 167 -4.00 14.82 -1.14
C GLU A 167 -3.61 15.99 -2.06
N ILE A 168 -2.67 15.79 -2.98
CA ILE A 168 -2.18 16.82 -3.90
C ILE A 168 -3.14 17.04 -5.09
N LEU A 169 -3.90 16.01 -5.50
CA LEU A 169 -4.76 16.05 -6.69
C LEU A 169 -5.80 17.18 -6.70
N PRO A 170 -6.54 17.46 -5.61
CA PRO A 170 -7.49 18.58 -5.59
C PRO A 170 -6.82 19.94 -5.82
N ASN A 171 -5.62 20.14 -5.26
CA ASN A 171 -4.87 21.39 -5.42
C ASN A 171 -4.36 21.56 -6.86
N LEU A 172 -3.91 20.47 -7.49
CA LEU A 172 -3.55 20.46 -8.92
C LEU A 172 -4.73 20.85 -9.82
N ARG A 173 -5.90 20.24 -9.59
CA ARG A 173 -7.14 20.55 -10.33
C ARG A 173 -7.51 22.03 -10.19
N TYR A 174 -7.42 22.58 -8.99
CA TYR A 174 -7.72 23.98 -8.74
C TYR A 174 -6.72 24.93 -9.41
N CYS A 175 -5.42 24.61 -9.38
CA CYS A 175 -4.39 25.39 -10.10
C CYS A 175 -4.64 25.40 -11.61
N ALA A 176 -4.93 24.23 -12.19
CA ALA A 176 -5.23 24.08 -13.61
C ALA A 176 -6.44 24.91 -14.04
N TYR A 177 -7.52 24.88 -13.24
CA TYR A 177 -8.70 25.70 -13.49
C TYR A 177 -8.39 27.20 -13.51
N ASN A 178 -7.62 27.69 -12.54
CA ASN A 178 -7.29 29.12 -12.43
C ASN A 178 -6.31 29.64 -13.49
N ILE A 179 -5.55 28.76 -14.15
CA ILE A 179 -4.63 29.14 -15.24
C ILE A 179 -5.40 29.38 -16.54
N GLY A 180 -6.62 28.84 -16.68
CA GLY A 180 -7.45 29.02 -17.88
C GLY A 180 -7.02 28.14 -19.06
N ASP A 181 -6.29 27.05 -18.78
CA ASP A 181 -5.86 26.12 -19.82
C ASP A 181 -7.02 25.20 -20.22
N ASP A 182 -7.58 25.42 -21.41
CA ASP A 182 -8.74 24.66 -21.91
C ASP A 182 -8.40 23.18 -22.15
N SER A 183 -7.13 22.87 -22.41
CA SER A 183 -6.61 21.50 -22.47
C SER A 183 -6.63 20.84 -21.09
N ALA A 184 -6.28 21.58 -20.04
CA ALA A 184 -6.36 21.10 -18.65
C ALA A 184 -7.80 21.07 -18.10
N ARG A 185 -8.72 21.93 -18.61
CA ARG A 185 -10.18 21.82 -18.40
C ARG A 185 -10.75 20.56 -19.03
N LYS A 186 -10.29 20.22 -20.24
CA LYS A 186 -10.69 18.99 -20.92
C LYS A 186 -10.13 17.78 -20.19
N ASP A 187 -8.87 17.83 -19.74
CA ASP A 187 -8.26 16.84 -18.83
C ASP A 187 -8.94 16.80 -17.45
N LEU A 188 -9.61 17.88 -17.02
CA LEU A 188 -10.48 17.92 -15.83
C LEU A 188 -11.83 17.20 -16.03
N LEU A 189 -12.30 17.13 -17.28
CA LEU A 189 -13.53 16.45 -17.72
C LEU A 189 -13.27 15.01 -18.19
N THR A 190 -12.09 14.74 -18.76
CA THR A 190 -11.63 13.45 -19.27
C THR A 190 -10.73 12.71 -18.29
N MET A 191 -10.10 13.37 -17.30
CA MET A 191 -9.67 12.65 -16.10
C MET A 191 -10.93 12.31 -15.32
N PRO A 192 -11.22 11.02 -15.14
CA PRO A 192 -12.37 10.59 -14.39
C PRO A 192 -12.41 11.28 -13.02
N ARG A 193 -13.62 11.53 -12.50
CA ARG A 193 -13.86 11.25 -11.08
C ARG A 193 -13.16 9.93 -10.82
N ALA A 194 -12.10 9.95 -10.01
CA ALA A 194 -11.26 8.78 -9.75
C ALA A 194 -12.15 7.54 -9.66
N GLY A 195 -12.01 6.64 -10.64
CA GLY A 195 -12.77 5.40 -10.71
C GLY A 195 -13.77 5.24 -11.86
N ARG A 196 -13.41 5.49 -13.13
CA ARG A 196 -14.15 4.89 -14.27
C ARG A 196 -13.29 4.24 -15.35
N GLU A 197 -12.29 4.93 -15.90
CA GLU A 197 -11.37 4.29 -16.87
C GLU A 197 -10.21 3.58 -16.17
N LEU A 198 -9.65 4.20 -15.13
CA LEU A 198 -8.81 3.46 -14.21
C LEU A 198 -9.65 2.41 -13.50
N ASP A 199 -10.95 2.59 -13.21
CA ASP A 199 -11.82 1.49 -12.76
C ASP A 199 -12.25 0.55 -13.87
N GLU A 200 -11.98 0.76 -15.15
CA GLU A 200 -12.25 -0.23 -16.20
C GLU A 200 -11.00 -1.07 -16.47
N LEU A 201 -9.81 -0.45 -16.38
CA LEU A 201 -8.51 -1.13 -16.35
C LEU A 201 -8.24 -1.78 -14.99
N ILE A 202 -8.59 -1.14 -13.88
CA ILE A 202 -8.68 -1.69 -12.53
C ILE A 202 -9.96 -2.52 -12.41
N HIS A 203 -11.06 -2.36 -13.14
CA HIS A 203 -12.07 -3.43 -13.21
C HIS A 203 -11.51 -4.58 -14.02
N GLN A 204 -10.74 -4.42 -15.09
CA GLN A 204 -10.09 -5.55 -15.75
C GLN A 204 -9.07 -6.23 -14.83
N THR A 205 -8.30 -5.44 -14.05
CA THR A 205 -7.26 -5.93 -13.13
C THR A 205 -7.82 -6.36 -11.76
N LEU A 206 -8.98 -5.85 -11.34
CA LEU A 206 -9.85 -6.30 -10.24
C LEU A 206 -10.94 -7.25 -10.75
N GLN A 207 -11.03 -7.60 -12.02
CA GLN A 207 -11.81 -8.76 -12.48
C GLN A 207 -10.91 -9.98 -12.35
N SER A 208 -9.59 -9.82 -12.51
CA SER A 208 -8.61 -10.75 -11.94
C SER A 208 -8.57 -10.69 -10.41
N SER A 209 -8.62 -9.50 -9.79
CA SER A 209 -8.48 -9.37 -8.33
C SER A 209 -9.76 -9.15 -7.51
N LYS A 210 -10.95 -9.35 -8.09
CA LYS A 210 -12.19 -9.42 -7.32
C LYS A 210 -12.00 -10.63 -6.40
N LEU A 211 -12.25 -10.42 -5.11
CA LEU A 211 -12.54 -11.54 -4.23
C LEU A 211 -13.75 -12.23 -4.87
N VAL A 212 -13.51 -13.25 -5.69
CA VAL A 212 -14.57 -14.03 -6.30
C VAL A 212 -15.17 -14.82 -5.15
N ASP A 213 -16.39 -14.45 -4.77
CA ASP A 213 -17.17 -15.20 -3.81
C ASP A 213 -17.71 -16.43 -4.53
N ILE A 214 -17.11 -17.59 -4.27
CA ILE A 214 -17.64 -18.86 -4.77
C ILE A 214 -18.60 -19.41 -3.73
N GLU A 215 -19.79 -19.78 -4.18
CA GLU A 215 -20.75 -20.49 -3.35
C GLU A 215 -20.62 -22.00 -3.62
N TRP A 216 -20.18 -22.75 -2.60
CA TRP A 216 -20.13 -24.21 -2.65
C TRP A 216 -20.83 -24.78 -1.41
N LYS A 217 -21.79 -25.69 -1.64
CA LYS A 217 -22.62 -26.32 -0.59
C LYS A 217 -23.25 -25.30 0.39
N GLY A 218 -23.76 -24.19 -0.15
CA GLY A 218 -24.43 -23.13 0.61
C GLY A 218 -23.51 -22.22 1.45
N ARG A 219 -22.18 -22.37 1.35
CA ARG A 219 -21.21 -21.48 1.99
C ARG A 219 -20.53 -20.60 0.93
N LYS A 220 -20.44 -19.30 1.21
CA LYS A 220 -19.70 -18.34 0.37
C LYS A 220 -18.23 -18.28 0.81
N LEU A 221 -17.31 -18.58 -0.09
CA LEU A 221 -15.87 -18.54 0.15
C LEU A 221 -15.26 -17.29 -0.49
N THR A 222 -14.59 -16.46 0.33
CA THR A 222 -13.83 -15.32 -0.16
C THR A 222 -12.43 -15.77 -0.61
N LEU A 223 -12.15 -15.74 -1.91
CA LEU A 223 -10.87 -16.17 -2.45
C LEU A 223 -9.81 -15.08 -2.29
N LYS A 224 -8.85 -15.23 -1.36
CA LYS A 224 -7.73 -14.29 -1.18
C LYS A 224 -6.57 -14.50 -2.16
N HIS A 225 -6.32 -15.74 -2.57
CA HIS A 225 -5.15 -16.11 -3.37
C HIS A 225 -5.39 -16.03 -4.87
N GLU A 226 -4.54 -15.27 -5.55
CA GLU A 226 -4.63 -15.07 -7.01
C GLU A 226 -4.46 -16.39 -7.78
N LYS A 227 -3.50 -17.24 -7.40
CA LYS A 227 -3.28 -18.55 -8.05
C LYS A 227 -4.52 -19.46 -7.99
N VAL A 228 -5.27 -19.42 -6.89
CA VAL A 228 -6.50 -20.20 -6.73
C VAL A 228 -7.63 -19.65 -7.60
N ARG A 229 -7.72 -18.31 -7.75
CA ARG A 229 -8.69 -17.67 -8.65
C ARG A 229 -8.43 -18.02 -10.11
N VAL A 230 -7.17 -17.94 -10.55
CA VAL A 230 -6.77 -18.30 -11.92
C VAL A 230 -7.11 -19.77 -12.21
N PHE A 231 -6.83 -20.68 -11.28
CA PHE A 231 -7.21 -22.09 -11.40
C PHE A 231 -8.73 -22.28 -11.55
N LEU A 232 -9.54 -21.63 -10.70
CA LEU A 232 -11.00 -21.80 -10.73
C LEU A 232 -11.63 -21.17 -11.98
N SER A 233 -11.08 -20.07 -12.47
CA SER A 233 -11.48 -19.52 -13.77
C SER A 233 -11.15 -20.48 -14.92
N ARG A 234 -9.97 -21.12 -14.87
CA ARG A 234 -9.59 -22.15 -15.84
C ARG A 234 -10.51 -23.38 -15.74
N GLU A 235 -10.90 -23.78 -14.53
CA GLU A 235 -11.83 -24.90 -14.30
C GLU A 235 -13.22 -24.66 -14.90
N GLN A 236 -13.72 -23.42 -14.87
CA GLN A 236 -14.96 -23.05 -15.57
C GLN A 236 -14.82 -23.16 -17.09
N GLN A 237 -13.69 -22.72 -17.65
CA GLN A 237 -13.43 -22.78 -19.10
C GLN A 237 -13.08 -24.19 -19.59
N PHE A 238 -12.66 -25.08 -18.69
CA PHE A 238 -12.25 -26.44 -19.01
C PHE A 238 -13.36 -27.29 -19.65
N MET A 239 -14.63 -27.04 -19.28
CA MET A 239 -15.76 -27.72 -19.90
C MET A 239 -15.89 -27.41 -21.40
N GLU A 240 -15.58 -26.18 -21.79
CA GLU A 240 -15.57 -25.75 -23.20
C GLU A 240 -14.34 -26.32 -23.94
N GLU A 241 -13.18 -26.37 -23.29
CA GLU A 241 -11.96 -26.99 -23.82
C GLU A 241 -12.16 -28.49 -24.12
N LEU A 242 -12.84 -29.20 -23.23
CA LEU A 242 -13.21 -30.61 -23.42
C LEU A 242 -14.21 -30.82 -24.56
N ALA A 243 -15.16 -29.89 -24.75
CA ALA A 243 -16.14 -29.96 -25.84
C ALA A 243 -15.47 -29.80 -27.22
N ASN A 244 -14.42 -28.98 -27.29
CA ASN A 244 -13.66 -28.75 -28.53
C ASN A 244 -12.67 -29.87 -28.87
N SER A 245 -12.27 -30.68 -27.87
CA SER A 245 -11.32 -31.78 -28.03
C SER A 245 -11.96 -32.98 -28.75
N LYS A 246 -11.37 -33.42 -29.86
CA LYS A 246 -11.93 -34.51 -30.70
C LYS A 246 -11.31 -35.87 -30.37
N SER A 247 -10.03 -35.90 -29.97
CA SER A 247 -9.33 -37.14 -29.66
C SER A 247 -9.42 -37.50 -28.17
N SER A 248 -9.49 -38.81 -27.87
CA SER A 248 -9.37 -39.31 -26.50
C SER A 248 -8.01 -38.99 -25.87
N GLU A 249 -6.94 -38.91 -26.68
CA GLU A 249 -5.60 -38.54 -26.19
C GLU A 249 -5.51 -37.05 -25.83
N GLU A 250 -6.12 -36.17 -26.63
CA GLU A 250 -6.23 -34.73 -26.33
C GLU A 250 -7.01 -34.49 -25.04
N LYS A 251 -8.12 -35.21 -24.84
CA LYS A 251 -8.91 -35.14 -23.61
C LYS A 251 -8.08 -35.54 -22.39
N VAL A 252 -7.29 -36.62 -22.48
CA VAL A 252 -6.41 -37.04 -21.39
C VAL A 252 -5.35 -35.99 -21.09
N ALA A 253 -4.74 -35.39 -22.12
CA ALA A 253 -3.75 -34.34 -21.95
C ALA A 253 -4.34 -33.07 -21.30
N ALA A 254 -5.55 -32.67 -21.70
CA ALA A 254 -6.26 -31.55 -21.09
C ALA A 254 -6.54 -31.81 -19.60
N TYR A 255 -7.00 -33.03 -19.27
CA TYR A 255 -7.18 -33.45 -17.87
C TYR A 255 -5.88 -33.42 -17.07
N GLU A 256 -4.77 -33.89 -17.63
CA GLU A 256 -3.47 -33.85 -16.94
C GLU A 256 -2.99 -32.41 -16.71
N SER A 257 -3.24 -31.51 -17.65
CA SER A 257 -2.88 -30.10 -17.53
C SER A 257 -3.64 -29.42 -16.37
N ILE A 258 -4.97 -29.55 -16.33
CA ILE A 258 -5.76 -28.93 -15.26
C ILE A 258 -5.50 -29.59 -13.88
N MET A 259 -5.17 -30.88 -13.85
CA MET A 259 -4.77 -31.56 -12.62
C MET A 259 -3.47 -31.01 -12.05
N MET A 260 -2.50 -30.63 -12.91
CA MET A 260 -1.27 -29.99 -12.45
C MET A 260 -1.54 -28.61 -11.85
N ASP A 261 -2.35 -27.78 -12.51
CA ASP A 261 -2.72 -26.47 -11.94
C ASP A 261 -3.48 -26.61 -10.62
N CYS A 262 -4.36 -27.61 -10.51
CA CYS A 262 -5.07 -27.92 -9.28
C CYS A 262 -4.09 -28.27 -8.15
N LYS A 263 -3.07 -29.07 -8.45
CA LYS A 263 -2.02 -29.43 -7.50
C LYS A 263 -1.21 -28.22 -7.04
N ASP A 264 -0.87 -27.32 -7.96
CA ASP A 264 -0.15 -26.09 -7.65
C ASP A 264 -1.01 -25.13 -6.78
N ALA A 265 -2.30 -25.01 -7.09
CA ALA A 265 -3.24 -24.23 -6.28
C ALA A 265 -3.43 -24.81 -4.87
N ILE A 266 -3.51 -26.13 -4.74
CA ILE A 266 -3.56 -26.84 -3.45
C ILE A 266 -2.28 -26.60 -2.65
N GLN A 267 -1.11 -26.63 -3.29
CA GLN A 267 0.18 -26.44 -2.62
C GLN A 267 0.29 -25.04 -1.99
N VAL A 268 -0.15 -24.00 -2.70
CA VAL A 268 -0.19 -22.63 -2.19
C VAL A 268 -1.06 -22.54 -0.94
N LEU A 269 -2.29 -23.05 -0.98
CA LEU A 269 -3.17 -23.06 0.19
C LEU A 269 -2.61 -23.88 1.35
N LYS A 270 -1.90 -24.98 1.06
CA LYS A 270 -1.28 -25.81 2.07
C LYS A 270 -0.18 -25.07 2.82
N GLU A 271 0.66 -24.31 2.11
CA GLU A 271 1.72 -23.50 2.71
C GLU A 271 1.16 -22.48 3.70
N ASP A 272 0.09 -21.77 3.32
CA ASP A 272 -0.58 -20.82 4.20
C ASP A 272 -1.26 -21.49 5.39
N LEU A 273 -1.95 -22.61 5.16
CA LEU A 273 -2.58 -23.39 6.23
C LEU A 273 -1.55 -23.99 7.20
N THR A 274 -0.34 -24.31 6.76
CA THR A 274 0.71 -24.79 7.69
C THR A 274 1.21 -23.70 8.64
N GLN A 275 0.97 -22.42 8.36
CA GLN A 275 1.25 -21.32 9.28
C GLN A 275 0.12 -21.11 10.30
N ASP A 276 -1.08 -21.65 10.03
CA ASP A 276 -2.22 -21.56 10.94
C ASP A 276 -2.15 -22.64 12.05
N PRO A 277 -2.03 -22.26 13.34
CA PRO A 277 -1.99 -23.21 14.45
C PRO A 277 -3.27 -24.07 14.56
N VAL A 278 -4.42 -23.59 14.07
CA VAL A 278 -5.69 -24.32 14.09
C VAL A 278 -5.68 -25.49 13.10
N PHE A 279 -5.04 -25.33 11.95
CA PHE A 279 -4.91 -26.39 10.94
C PHE A 279 -3.96 -27.49 11.39
N ARG A 280 -2.84 -27.15 12.07
CA ARG A 280 -1.90 -28.15 12.61
C ARG A 280 -2.53 -29.02 13.70
N ASN A 281 -3.31 -28.43 14.59
CA ASN A 281 -3.99 -29.17 15.66
C ASN A 281 -5.12 -30.07 15.14
N ARG A 282 -5.74 -29.73 13.99
CA ARG A 282 -6.81 -30.51 13.38
C ARG A 282 -6.32 -31.72 12.57
N GLN A 283 -5.09 -31.74 12.07
CA GLN A 283 -4.51 -32.97 11.48
C GLN A 283 -4.56 -34.17 12.44
N GLN A 284 -4.69 -33.92 13.74
CA GLN A 284 -4.79 -34.94 14.79
C GLN A 284 -6.23 -35.27 15.21
N ALA A 285 -7.23 -34.44 14.90
CA ALA A 285 -8.63 -34.62 15.30
C ALA A 285 -9.57 -34.21 14.16
N SER A 286 -10.15 -35.20 13.50
CA SER A 286 -10.94 -35.08 12.25
C SER A 286 -12.26 -34.30 12.33
N ASN A 287 -12.70 -33.84 13.50
CA ASN A 287 -14.10 -33.42 13.70
C ASN A 287 -14.23 -31.94 14.08
N GLY A 288 -15.16 -31.22 13.43
CA GLY A 288 -15.66 -29.91 13.86
C GLY A 288 -15.75 -28.82 12.77
N PRO A 289 -16.19 -27.59 13.11
CA PRO A 289 -16.41 -26.51 12.15
C PRO A 289 -15.09 -26.05 11.52
N VAL A 290 -15.04 -26.04 10.18
CA VAL A 290 -13.83 -25.78 9.39
C VAL A 290 -13.66 -24.26 9.17
N THR A 291 -12.42 -23.76 9.27
CA THR A 291 -12.12 -22.36 8.93
C THR A 291 -12.35 -22.12 7.43
N PRO A 292 -12.73 -20.89 6.99
CA PRO A 292 -12.99 -20.62 5.57
C PRO A 292 -11.85 -21.04 4.63
N SER A 293 -10.59 -20.83 5.04
CA SER A 293 -9.41 -21.24 4.29
C SER A 293 -9.26 -22.77 4.19
N HIS A 294 -9.58 -23.49 5.26
CA HIS A 294 -9.53 -24.95 5.24
C HIS A 294 -10.70 -25.54 4.44
N PHE A 295 -11.86 -24.88 4.42
CA PHE A 295 -13.00 -25.26 3.57
C PHE A 295 -12.68 -25.09 2.08
N LEU A 296 -11.95 -24.02 1.73
CA LEU A 296 -11.42 -23.82 0.38
C LEU A 296 -10.44 -24.93 -0.01
N PHE A 297 -9.56 -25.35 0.90
CA PHE A 297 -8.65 -26.47 0.68
C PHE A 297 -9.41 -27.79 0.47
N THR A 298 -10.48 -28.04 1.23
CA THR A 298 -11.38 -29.18 1.03
C THR A 298 -12.03 -29.13 -0.35
N TYR A 299 -12.53 -27.96 -0.78
CA TYR A 299 -13.12 -27.76 -2.10
C TYR A 299 -12.15 -28.07 -3.24
N LEU A 300 -10.90 -27.58 -3.18
CA LEU A 300 -9.92 -27.90 -4.22
C LEU A 300 -9.56 -29.39 -4.25
N ASN A 301 -9.48 -30.06 -3.09
CA ASN A 301 -9.26 -31.51 -3.07
C ASN A 301 -10.45 -32.27 -3.67
N TYR A 302 -11.69 -31.82 -3.43
CA TYR A 302 -12.87 -32.38 -4.08
C TYR A 302 -12.78 -32.28 -5.61
N ILE A 303 -12.42 -31.10 -6.14
CA ILE A 303 -12.20 -30.92 -7.59
C ILE A 303 -11.12 -31.88 -8.10
N LYS A 304 -9.97 -31.95 -7.41
CA LYS A 304 -8.86 -32.86 -7.75
C LYS A 304 -9.33 -34.31 -7.87
N HIS A 305 -10.06 -34.83 -6.87
CA HIS A 305 -10.55 -36.21 -6.88
C HIS A 305 -11.53 -36.45 -8.05
N ASN A 306 -12.46 -35.52 -8.31
CA ASN A 306 -13.36 -35.62 -9.45
C ASN A 306 -12.63 -35.63 -10.79
N LYS A 307 -11.64 -34.75 -10.98
CA LYS A 307 -10.86 -34.71 -12.23
C LYS A 307 -10.02 -35.97 -12.44
N VAL A 308 -9.48 -36.57 -11.37
CA VAL A 308 -8.83 -37.90 -11.44
C VAL A 308 -9.81 -38.97 -11.91
N ILE A 309 -11.02 -38.98 -11.35
CA ILE A 309 -12.06 -39.95 -11.72
C ILE A 309 -12.47 -39.77 -13.19
N GLU A 310 -12.76 -38.54 -13.62
CA GLU A 310 -13.12 -38.22 -14.99
C GLU A 310 -12.03 -38.63 -16.00
N ARG A 311 -10.76 -38.29 -15.71
CA ARG A 311 -9.59 -38.68 -16.52
C ARG A 311 -9.48 -40.20 -16.64
N ASN A 312 -9.65 -40.91 -15.52
CA ASN A 312 -9.59 -42.36 -15.51
C ASN A 312 -10.76 -42.98 -16.29
N LEU A 313 -11.96 -42.39 -16.27
CA LEU A 313 -13.09 -42.84 -17.09
C LEU A 313 -12.83 -42.67 -18.60
N VAL A 314 -12.20 -41.57 -19.02
CA VAL A 314 -11.81 -41.37 -20.43
C VAL A 314 -10.76 -42.40 -20.85
N MET A 315 -9.78 -42.68 -20.00
CA MET A 315 -8.80 -43.73 -20.27
C MET A 315 -9.42 -45.13 -20.29
N ILE A 316 -10.38 -45.41 -19.42
CA ILE A 316 -11.12 -46.68 -19.45
C ILE A 316 -11.85 -46.85 -20.79
N LYS A 317 -12.46 -45.79 -21.33
CA LYS A 317 -13.11 -45.82 -22.66
C LYS A 317 -12.08 -46.14 -23.75
N SER A 318 -10.94 -45.45 -23.78
CA SER A 318 -9.91 -45.72 -24.79
C SER A 318 -9.30 -47.12 -24.66
N LEU A 319 -9.08 -47.61 -23.43
CA LEU A 319 -8.59 -48.98 -23.19
C LEU A 319 -9.61 -50.04 -23.63
N LYS A 320 -10.91 -49.80 -23.40
CA LYS A 320 -11.98 -50.69 -23.89
C LYS A 320 -12.04 -50.73 -25.42
N ASP A 321 -11.95 -49.58 -26.08
CA ASP A 321 -11.98 -49.50 -27.54
C ASP A 321 -10.80 -50.25 -28.19
N VAL A 322 -9.63 -50.26 -27.54
CA VAL A 322 -8.46 -51.06 -27.96
C VAL A 322 -8.67 -52.55 -27.69
N LEU A 323 -9.23 -52.92 -26.53
CA LEU A 323 -9.46 -54.32 -26.16
C LEU A 323 -10.56 -54.98 -27.00
N GLU A 324 -11.58 -54.22 -27.40
CA GLU A 324 -12.67 -54.64 -28.30
C GLU A 324 -12.27 -54.56 -29.79
N ALA A 325 -11.00 -54.27 -30.09
CA ALA A 325 -10.43 -54.15 -31.44
C ALA A 325 -11.12 -53.08 -32.34
N LYS A 326 -11.79 -52.08 -31.75
CA LYS A 326 -12.41 -50.96 -32.49
C LYS A 326 -11.38 -49.95 -32.99
N VAL A 327 -10.24 -49.83 -32.31
CA VAL A 327 -9.13 -48.94 -32.67
C VAL A 327 -7.84 -49.76 -32.68
N PRO A 328 -7.01 -49.67 -33.74
CA PRO A 328 -5.73 -50.35 -33.76
C PRO A 328 -4.81 -49.81 -32.66
N GLN A 329 -4.07 -50.71 -32.02
CA GLN A 329 -3.10 -50.33 -31.01
C GLN A 329 -2.01 -49.45 -31.65
N ALA A 330 -1.75 -48.29 -31.06
CA ALA A 330 -0.71 -47.39 -31.55
C ALA A 330 0.67 -48.09 -31.53
N GLU A 331 1.37 -48.04 -32.67
CA GLU A 331 2.71 -48.62 -32.81
C GLU A 331 3.67 -48.04 -31.75
N GLY A 332 4.32 -48.90 -30.98
CA GLY A 332 5.27 -48.53 -29.92
C GLY A 332 4.73 -48.47 -28.49
N LYS A 333 3.42 -48.63 -28.25
CA LYS A 333 2.85 -48.72 -26.89
C LYS A 333 2.72 -50.18 -26.42
N LYS A 334 2.92 -50.44 -25.11
CA LYS A 334 2.78 -51.78 -24.51
C LYS A 334 1.36 -52.36 -24.76
N PRO A 335 1.21 -53.67 -24.97
CA PRO A 335 -0.09 -54.31 -25.16
C PRO A 335 -1.00 -54.06 -23.96
N VAL A 336 -2.19 -53.55 -24.24
CA VAL A 336 -3.22 -53.27 -23.24
C VAL A 336 -3.74 -54.59 -22.69
N LYS A 337 -3.65 -54.78 -21.37
CA LYS A 337 -4.16 -55.97 -20.69
C LYS A 337 -5.48 -55.67 -19.99
N PRO A 338 -6.38 -56.66 -19.83
CA PRO A 338 -7.56 -56.52 -18.97
C PRO A 338 -7.24 -56.11 -17.53
N GLN A 339 -6.03 -56.45 -17.05
CA GLN A 339 -5.53 -56.02 -15.74
C GLN A 339 -5.36 -54.50 -15.62
N ASP A 340 -5.01 -53.81 -16.71
CA ASP A 340 -4.88 -52.35 -16.73
C ASP A 340 -6.25 -51.69 -16.51
N LEU A 341 -7.32 -52.29 -17.05
CA LEU A 341 -8.69 -51.83 -16.84
C LEU A 341 -9.11 -51.94 -15.37
N ILE A 342 -8.80 -53.07 -14.72
CA ILE A 342 -9.09 -53.30 -13.30
C ILE A 342 -8.39 -52.25 -12.44
N ARG A 343 -7.09 -52.01 -12.68
CA ARG A 343 -6.30 -51.01 -11.95
C ARG A 343 -6.89 -49.61 -12.04
N MET A 344 -7.47 -49.24 -13.19
CA MET A 344 -8.11 -47.93 -13.37
C MET A 344 -9.41 -47.83 -12.57
N TYR A 345 -10.20 -48.90 -12.51
CA TYR A 345 -11.39 -48.97 -11.66
C TYR A 345 -11.04 -48.95 -10.17
N GLU A 346 -10.00 -49.66 -9.73
CA GLU A 346 -9.49 -49.61 -8.35
C GLU A 346 -9.07 -48.18 -7.96
N ASN A 347 -8.41 -47.46 -8.86
CA ASN A 347 -8.03 -46.06 -8.64
C ASN A 347 -9.28 -45.17 -8.48
N ILE A 348 -10.32 -45.38 -9.30
CA ILE A 348 -11.61 -44.67 -9.15
C ILE A 348 -12.23 -44.96 -7.78
N ILE A 349 -12.30 -46.23 -7.38
CA ILE A 349 -12.86 -46.64 -6.08
C ILE A 349 -12.08 -46.01 -4.92
N SER A 350 -10.75 -45.99 -4.99
CA SER A 350 -9.90 -45.35 -3.98
C SER A 350 -10.23 -43.86 -3.84
N ASN A 351 -10.33 -43.12 -4.95
CA ASN A 351 -10.68 -41.70 -4.91
C ASN A 351 -12.12 -41.46 -4.41
N LEU A 352 -13.06 -42.33 -4.77
CA LEU A 352 -14.44 -42.25 -4.27
C LEU A 352 -14.53 -42.49 -2.76
N ASN A 353 -13.69 -43.37 -2.20
CA ASN A 353 -13.63 -43.62 -0.76
C ASN A 353 -12.95 -42.47 0.02
N GLU A 354 -12.09 -41.68 -0.63
CA GLU A 354 -11.44 -40.52 -0.03
C GLU A 354 -12.36 -39.28 0.03
N LEU A 355 -13.33 -39.16 -0.88
CA LEU A 355 -14.25 -38.02 -0.96
C LEU A 355 -15.04 -37.77 0.35
N PRO A 356 -15.64 -38.79 1.01
CA PRO A 356 -16.35 -38.61 2.28
C PRO A 356 -15.45 -38.23 3.46
N LEU A 357 -14.15 -38.51 3.38
CA LEU A 357 -13.18 -38.24 4.45
C LEU A 357 -12.66 -36.80 4.43
N LEU A 358 -13.09 -35.98 3.46
CA LEU A 358 -12.69 -34.60 3.33
C LEU A 358 -13.32 -33.72 4.43
N ALA A 359 -12.47 -32.99 5.17
CA ALA A 359 -12.87 -32.22 6.34
C ALA A 359 -13.89 -31.10 6.03
N GLY A 360 -14.92 -30.97 6.85
CA GLY A 360 -15.94 -29.90 6.73
C GLY A 360 -17.17 -30.26 5.91
N LEU A 361 -17.27 -31.52 5.46
CA LEU A 361 -18.41 -32.11 4.75
C LEU A 361 -19.21 -33.08 5.64
N GLU A 362 -18.99 -33.06 6.96
CA GLU A 362 -19.63 -33.97 7.95
C GLU A 362 -21.17 -33.89 7.98
N GLU A 363 -21.73 -32.76 7.56
CA GLU A 363 -23.18 -32.50 7.52
C GLU A 363 -23.81 -32.73 6.14
N ASP A 364 -23.03 -32.94 5.08
CA ASP A 364 -23.55 -33.15 3.72
C ASP A 364 -24.11 -34.56 3.58
N SER A 365 -25.44 -34.67 3.59
CA SER A 365 -26.19 -35.93 3.43
C SER A 365 -25.99 -36.61 2.07
N GLU A 366 -25.45 -35.91 1.06
CA GLU A 366 -25.13 -36.46 -0.27
C GLU A 366 -23.81 -37.25 -0.33
N LEU A 367 -22.93 -37.11 0.67
CA LEU A 367 -21.62 -37.77 0.73
C LEU A 367 -21.53 -38.85 1.82
N LYS A 368 -22.61 -39.04 2.59
CA LYS A 368 -22.73 -40.18 3.51
C LYS A 368 -23.06 -41.41 2.68
N VAL A 369 -22.04 -42.24 2.45
CA VAL A 369 -22.21 -43.60 1.93
C VAL A 369 -23.10 -44.42 2.86
#